data_AF-A0AAD8YV81-F1
#
_entry.id   AF-A0AAD8YV81-F1
#
_cell.length_a   1.000
_cell.length_b   1.000
_cell.length_c   1.000
_cell.angle_alpha   90.00
_cell.angle_beta   90.00
_cell.angle_gamma   90.00
#
_symmetry.space_group_name_H-M   'P 1'
#
loop_
_entity.id
_entity.type
_entity.pdbx_description
1 polymer ?
#
loop_
_entity_poly.entity_id
_entity_poly.type
_entity_poly.pdbx_seq_one_letter_code
_entity_poly.pdbx_strand_id
1 'polypeptide(L)'
;MRANRQTKVQITIGQQTVEDIDEFTYLGSIVSNNDGGSEADDRCRIGKAAGVFQRLRCIWSSTTINTGIKMRLYSTIVIPTAIYASETWRNTKRIALKLNIFHQRCLRRILGISYKDKITNEEILQWSGLRKLEEIVTEHRMCLTGHLLRLPDKRICTLDTDRRKAKARPTQKHLEINLHRRPKNY
;
A
#
# COMPACT_ATOMS: atom_id res chain seq x y z
N MET A 1 -20.18 -23.93 6.16
CA MET A 1 -19.42 -23.02 5.27
C MET A 1 -20.16 -22.94 3.95
N ARG A 2 -20.74 -21.79 3.58
CA ARG A 2 -21.41 -21.64 2.28
C ARG A 2 -20.35 -21.24 1.24
N ALA A 3 -20.01 -22.16 0.34
CA ALA A 3 -19.22 -21.86 -0.84
C ALA A 3 -20.00 -20.86 -1.70
N ASN A 4 -19.41 -19.70 -1.95
CA ASN A 4 -19.97 -18.68 -2.83
C ASN A 4 -19.83 -19.21 -4.27
N ARG A 5 -20.94 -19.64 -4.88
CA ARG A 5 -20.94 -20.19 -6.26
C ARG A 5 -20.82 -19.01 -7.23
N GLN A 6 -19.66 -18.86 -7.88
CA GLN A 6 -19.46 -17.87 -8.95
C GLN A 6 -20.50 -18.14 -10.04
N THR A 7 -21.53 -17.30 -10.08
CA THR A 7 -22.55 -17.36 -11.12
C THR A 7 -21.99 -16.54 -12.28
N LYS A 8 -21.70 -17.20 -13.41
CA LYS A 8 -21.15 -16.53 -14.59
C LYS A 8 -22.26 -15.65 -15.17
N VAL A 9 -22.22 -14.35 -14.87
CA VAL A 9 -23.24 -13.39 -15.33
C VAL A 9 -22.86 -12.98 -16.75
N GLN A 10 -23.70 -13.29 -17.73
CA GLN A 10 -23.54 -12.77 -19.08
C GLN A 10 -24.06 -11.34 -19.13
N ILE A 11 -23.17 -10.40 -19.40
CA ILE A 11 -23.48 -8.97 -19.51
C ILE A 11 -23.59 -8.63 -21.00
N THR A 12 -24.74 -8.12 -21.42
CA THR A 12 -24.97 -7.66 -22.79
C THR A 12 -25.10 -6.15 -22.79
N ILE A 13 -24.33 -5.48 -23.65
CA ILE A 13 -24.43 -4.03 -23.88
C ILE A 13 -24.95 -3.85 -25.32
N GLY A 14 -26.21 -3.44 -25.46
CA GLY A 14 -26.87 -3.41 -26.77
C GLY A 14 -27.07 -4.82 -27.33
N GLN A 15 -26.50 -5.10 -28.51
CA GLN A 15 -26.53 -6.43 -29.18
C GLN A 15 -25.22 -7.22 -29.02
N GLN A 16 -24.23 -6.71 -28.29
CA GLN A 16 -22.95 -7.39 -28.09
C GLN A 16 -22.83 -7.94 -26.66
N THR A 17 -22.43 -9.20 -26.57
CA THR A 17 -22.07 -9.86 -25.31
C THR A 17 -20.66 -9.47 -24.92
N VAL A 18 -20.48 -8.95 -23.71
CA VAL A 18 -19.16 -8.58 -23.19
C VAL A 18 -18.39 -9.85 -22.85
N GLU A 19 -17.14 -9.92 -23.28
CA GLU A 19 -16.24 -11.03 -22.96
C GLU A 19 -15.90 -11.06 -21.47
N ASP A 20 -15.98 -12.25 -20.87
CA ASP A 20 -15.60 -12.50 -19.48
C ASP A 20 -14.13 -12.91 -19.44
N ILE A 21 -13.26 -12.01 -18.97
CA ILE A 21 -11.80 -12.17 -18.94
C ILE A 21 -11.32 -12.23 -17.48
N ASP A 22 -10.41 -13.16 -17.18
CA ASP A 22 -9.89 -13.37 -15.82
C ASP A 22 -9.00 -12.22 -15.32
N GLU A 23 -8.27 -11.54 -16.22
CA GLU A 23 -7.39 -10.42 -15.92
C GLU A 23 -7.55 -9.27 -16.93
N PHE A 24 -7.69 -8.04 -16.43
CA PHE A 24 -7.84 -6.84 -17.24
C PHE A 24 -6.91 -5.72 -16.76
N THR A 25 -6.26 -5.02 -17.68
CA THR A 25 -5.44 -3.84 -17.33
C THR A 25 -6.28 -2.56 -17.40
N TYR A 26 -6.51 -1.94 -16.24
CA TYR A 26 -7.19 -0.66 -16.09
C TYR A 26 -6.24 0.39 -15.51
N LEU A 27 -6.01 1.49 -16.24
CA LEU A 27 -5.14 2.61 -15.81
C LEU A 27 -3.73 2.16 -15.32
N GLY A 28 -3.23 1.07 -15.90
CA GLY A 28 -1.94 0.47 -15.59
C GLY A 28 -1.90 -0.40 -14.33
N SER A 29 -3.07 -0.72 -13.77
CA SER A 29 -3.31 -1.72 -12.72
C SER A 29 -4.06 -2.93 -13.29
N ILE A 30 -3.74 -4.14 -12.82
CA ILE A 30 -4.31 -5.41 -13.22
C ILE A 30 -5.45 -5.74 -12.25
N VAL A 31 -6.67 -5.76 -12.77
CA VAL A 31 -7.86 -6.25 -12.07
C VAL A 31 -7.98 -7.74 -12.39
N SER A 32 -7.85 -8.59 -11.37
CA SER A 32 -7.92 -10.05 -11.50
C SER A 32 -9.05 -10.62 -10.66
N ASN A 33 -9.81 -11.55 -11.24
CA ASN A 33 -10.97 -12.20 -10.63
C ASN A 33 -10.59 -13.13 -9.46
N ASN A 34 -9.41 -13.77 -9.52
CA ASN A 34 -8.99 -14.78 -8.55
C ASN A 34 -8.30 -14.18 -7.30
N ASP A 35 -7.54 -13.09 -7.46
CA ASP A 35 -6.69 -12.56 -6.39
C ASP A 35 -7.17 -11.21 -5.82
N GLY A 36 -8.27 -10.66 -6.36
CA GLY A 36 -8.71 -9.30 -6.06
C GLY A 36 -7.72 -8.24 -6.55
N GLY A 37 -6.98 -8.53 -7.64
CA GLY A 37 -6.05 -7.62 -8.33
C GLY A 37 -4.75 -7.26 -7.61
N SER A 38 -4.62 -7.48 -6.31
CA SER A 38 -3.52 -6.86 -5.54
C SER A 38 -2.13 -7.48 -5.71
N GLU A 39 -2.00 -8.79 -5.95
CA GLU A 39 -0.68 -9.45 -6.09
C GLU A 39 -0.09 -9.38 -7.51
N ALA A 40 -0.92 -9.03 -8.49
CA ALA A 40 -0.45 -8.70 -9.84
C ALA A 40 0.04 -7.25 -9.88
N ASP A 41 -0.68 -6.35 -9.18
CA ASP A 41 -0.35 -4.93 -9.10
C ASP A 41 0.95 -4.63 -8.35
N ASP A 42 1.18 -5.23 -7.19
CA ASP A 42 2.42 -5.00 -6.42
C ASP A 42 3.65 -5.39 -7.26
N ARG A 43 3.59 -6.53 -7.92
CA ARG A 43 4.66 -7.06 -8.78
C ARG A 43 4.87 -6.19 -10.00
N CYS A 44 3.80 -5.78 -10.67
CA CYS A 44 3.87 -4.91 -11.83
C CYS A 44 4.52 -3.56 -11.48
N ARG A 45 4.16 -2.97 -10.34
CA ARG A 45 4.67 -1.65 -9.91
C ARG A 45 6.12 -1.71 -9.44
N ILE A 46 6.49 -2.74 -8.67
CA ILE A 46 7.90 -3.00 -8.33
C ILE A 46 8.73 -3.23 -9.61
N GLY A 47 8.19 -3.98 -10.59
CA GLY A 47 8.82 -4.20 -11.89
C GLY A 47 9.04 -2.91 -12.67
N LYS A 48 8.02 -2.04 -12.75
CA LYS A 48 8.10 -0.71 -13.37
C LYS A 48 9.15 0.17 -12.68
N ALA A 49 9.14 0.22 -11.34
CA ALA A 49 10.12 0.97 -10.56
C ALA A 49 11.55 0.42 -10.75
N ALA A 50 11.72 -0.90 -10.82
CA ALA A 50 12.99 -1.53 -11.15
C ALA A 50 13.48 -1.17 -12.56
N GLY A 51 12.57 -1.12 -13.54
CA GLY A 51 12.89 -0.67 -14.90
C GLY A 51 13.33 0.80 -14.95
N VAL A 52 12.63 1.68 -14.23
CA VAL A 52 13.04 3.09 -14.08
C VAL A 52 14.41 3.20 -13.42
N PHE A 53 14.61 2.48 -12.31
CA PHE A 53 15.88 2.46 -11.60
C PHE A 53 17.03 1.99 -12.51
N GLN A 54 16.79 0.94 -13.32
CA GLN A 54 17.80 0.42 -14.24
C GLN A 54 18.13 1.39 -15.38
N ARG A 55 17.15 2.16 -15.89
CA ARG A 55 17.41 3.21 -16.90
C ARG A 55 18.33 4.31 -16.37
N LEU A 56 18.27 4.58 -15.07
CA LEU A 56 19.12 5.58 -14.40
C LEU A 56 20.46 4.98 -13.91
N ARG A 57 20.86 3.79 -14.38
CA ARG A 57 22.07 3.08 -13.92
C ARG A 57 23.34 3.94 -14.00
N CYS A 58 23.52 4.72 -15.06
CA CYS A 58 24.68 5.58 -15.24
C CYS A 58 24.82 6.63 -14.13
N ILE A 59 23.69 7.15 -13.64
CA ILE A 59 23.64 8.11 -12.53
C ILE A 59 24.08 7.44 -11.24
N TRP A 60 23.58 6.24 -10.96
CA TRP A 60 23.93 5.51 -9.74
C TRP A 60 25.40 5.14 -9.70
N SER A 61 25.98 4.73 -10.83
CA SER A 61 27.40 4.38 -10.94
C SER A 61 28.34 5.58 -11.03
N SER A 62 27.84 6.79 -11.30
CA SER A 62 28.69 7.96 -11.45
C SER A 62 29.32 8.39 -10.13
N THR A 63 30.64 8.55 -10.09
CA THR A 63 31.36 9.11 -8.94
C THR A 63 31.30 10.64 -8.89
N THR A 64 30.99 11.29 -10.02
CA THR A 64 30.93 12.76 -10.12
C THR A 64 29.66 13.36 -9.52
N ILE A 65 28.59 12.56 -9.44
CA ILE A 65 27.30 13.01 -8.91
C ILE A 65 27.28 12.79 -7.40
N ASN A 66 26.99 13.85 -6.66
CA ASN A 66 26.86 13.79 -5.20
C ASN A 66 25.76 12.80 -4.79
N THR A 67 26.05 11.97 -3.78
CA THR A 67 25.11 11.02 -3.18
C THR A 67 23.78 11.67 -2.81
N GLY A 68 23.77 12.87 -2.22
CA GLY A 68 22.54 13.59 -1.88
C GLY A 68 21.64 13.87 -3.10
N ILE A 69 22.21 14.19 -4.26
CA ILE A 69 21.46 14.36 -5.50
C ILE A 69 20.88 13.02 -5.97
N LYS A 70 21.67 11.94 -5.90
CA LYS A 70 21.19 10.59 -6.22
C LYS A 70 20.02 10.18 -5.33
N MET A 71 20.10 10.46 -4.03
CA MET A 71 19.03 10.17 -3.08
C MET A 71 17.76 10.95 -3.39
N ARG A 72 17.89 12.24 -3.72
CA ARG A 72 16.76 13.07 -4.15
C ARG A 72 16.10 12.48 -5.40
N LEU A 73 16.88 12.17 -6.45
CA LEU A 73 16.37 11.53 -7.67
C LEU A 73 15.66 10.21 -7.40
N TYR A 74 16.22 9.38 -6.52
CA TYR A 74 15.59 8.14 -6.11
C TYR A 74 14.24 8.38 -5.43
N SER A 75 14.18 9.35 -4.50
CA SER A 75 12.98 9.70 -3.75
C SER A 75 11.87 10.32 -4.61
N THR A 76 12.21 11.08 -5.67
CA THR A 76 11.22 11.74 -6.53
C THR A 76 10.76 10.89 -7.70
N ILE A 77 11.57 9.95 -8.18
CA ILE A 77 11.27 9.19 -9.40
C ILE A 77 10.92 7.75 -9.06
N VAL A 78 11.80 7.05 -8.34
CA VAL A 78 11.70 5.59 -8.18
C VAL A 78 10.71 5.22 -7.07
N ILE A 79 10.78 5.91 -5.92
CA ILE A 79 9.84 5.65 -4.81
C ILE A 79 8.38 5.87 -5.25
N PRO A 80 7.99 7.00 -5.86
CA PRO A 80 6.59 7.24 -6.23
C PRO A 80 6.10 6.26 -7.29
N THR A 81 6.98 5.83 -8.20
CA THR A 81 6.65 4.77 -9.18
C THR A 81 6.35 3.44 -8.49
N ALA A 82 7.12 3.09 -7.45
CA ALA A 82 6.94 1.84 -6.72
C ALA A 82 5.68 1.83 -5.86
N ILE A 83 5.32 2.95 -5.23
CA ILE A 83 4.17 3.03 -4.30
C ILE A 83 2.89 3.56 -4.95
N TYR A 84 2.89 3.79 -6.27
CA TYR A 84 1.72 4.29 -6.97
C TYR A 84 0.52 3.36 -6.78
N ALA A 85 -0.62 3.93 -6.42
CA ALA A 85 -1.86 3.22 -6.10
C ALA A 85 -1.73 2.21 -4.95
N SER A 86 -0.71 2.33 -4.10
CA SER A 86 -0.57 1.46 -2.93
C SER A 86 -1.71 1.61 -1.91
N GLU A 87 -2.53 2.65 -2.04
CA GLU A 87 -3.74 2.81 -1.24
C GLU A 87 -4.82 1.77 -1.56
N THR A 88 -4.83 1.21 -2.78
CA THR A 88 -5.82 0.21 -3.22
C THR A 88 -5.33 -1.23 -3.04
N TRP A 89 -4.03 -1.43 -2.77
CA TRP A 89 -3.47 -2.77 -2.57
C TRP A 89 -3.98 -3.43 -1.27
N ARG A 90 -3.95 -4.75 -1.24
CA ARG A 90 -4.12 -5.56 -0.04
C ARG A 90 -2.87 -5.38 0.85
N ASN A 91 -3.06 -4.88 2.06
CA ASN A 91 -1.95 -4.68 3.00
C ASN A 91 -1.51 -5.99 3.65
N THR A 92 -0.72 -6.79 2.93
CA THR A 92 -0.14 -8.03 3.44
C THR A 92 1.31 -7.79 3.83
N LYS A 93 1.77 -8.38 4.95
CA LYS A 93 3.19 -8.38 5.36
C LYS A 93 4.14 -8.81 4.24
N ARG A 94 3.69 -9.73 3.38
CA ARG A 94 4.42 -10.21 2.19
C ARG A 94 4.72 -9.08 1.19
N ILE A 95 3.76 -8.18 0.95
CA ILE A 95 3.93 -7.06 0.02
C ILE A 95 4.86 -6.00 0.60
N ALA A 96 4.67 -5.65 1.88
CA ALA A 96 5.58 -4.76 2.60
C ALA A 96 7.02 -5.29 2.58
N LEU A 97 7.22 -6.60 2.80
CA LEU A 97 8.52 -7.24 2.72
C LEU A 97 9.14 -7.11 1.32
N LYS A 98 8.39 -7.37 0.24
CA LYS A 98 8.88 -7.21 -1.14
C LYS A 98 9.31 -5.76 -1.43
N LEU A 99 8.53 -4.78 -1.00
CA LEU A 99 8.85 -3.36 -1.14
C LEU A 99 10.14 -3.00 -0.39
N ASN A 100 10.28 -3.45 0.86
CA ASN A 100 11.48 -3.20 1.66
C ASN A 100 12.72 -3.87 1.05
N ILE A 101 12.61 -5.11 0.55
CA ILE A 101 13.72 -5.79 -0.15
C ILE A 101 14.13 -5.00 -1.40
N PHE A 102 13.15 -4.57 -2.21
CA PHE A 102 13.41 -3.75 -3.39
C PHE A 102 14.11 -2.44 -3.02
N HIS A 103 13.60 -1.74 -2.01
CA HIS A 103 14.14 -0.48 -1.50
C HIS A 103 15.60 -0.65 -1.05
N GLN A 104 15.87 -1.64 -0.20
CA GLN A 104 17.20 -1.90 0.34
C GLN A 104 18.21 -2.27 -0.75
N ARG A 105 17.77 -3.02 -1.77
CA ARG A 105 18.61 -3.34 -2.93
C ARG A 105 18.98 -2.07 -3.72
N CYS A 106 18.03 -1.16 -3.93
CA CYS A 106 18.27 0.12 -4.59
C CYS A 106 19.22 1.01 -3.77
N LEU A 107 19.01 1.14 -2.46
CA LEU A 107 19.86 1.96 -1.59
C LEU A 107 21.31 1.49 -1.58
N ARG A 108 21.54 0.17 -1.42
CA ARG A 108 22.90 -0.40 -1.50
C ARG A 108 23.57 -0.08 -2.83
N ARG A 109 22.83 -0.17 -3.93
CA ARG A 109 23.35 0.13 -5.28
C ARG A 109 23.70 1.61 -5.46
N ILE A 110 22.91 2.53 -4.90
CA ILE A 110 23.18 3.97 -4.97
C ILE A 110 24.40 4.34 -4.11
N LEU A 111 24.50 3.76 -2.92
CA LEU A 111 25.59 4.01 -1.96
C LEU A 111 26.88 3.25 -2.30
N GLY A 112 26.83 2.31 -3.26
CA GLY A 112 28.00 1.49 -3.61
C GLY A 112 28.37 0.45 -2.56
N ILE A 113 27.45 0.10 -1.65
CA ILE A 113 27.70 -0.82 -0.53
C ILE A 113 27.70 -2.26 -1.05
N SER A 114 28.77 -2.97 -0.73
CA SER A 114 28.93 -4.39 -1.02
C SER A 114 28.43 -5.25 0.16
N TYR A 115 28.13 -6.51 -0.11
CA TYR A 115 27.80 -7.47 0.95
C TYR A 115 28.97 -7.69 1.93
N LYS A 116 30.21 -7.41 1.48
CA LYS A 116 31.44 -7.56 2.28
C LYS A 116 31.52 -6.56 3.43
N ASP A 117 30.86 -5.42 3.29
CA ASP A 117 30.93 -4.33 4.26
C ASP A 117 30.13 -4.65 5.54
N LYS A 118 29.28 -5.70 5.51
CA LYS A 118 28.46 -6.19 6.64
C LYS A 118 27.59 -5.11 7.32
N ILE A 119 27.20 -4.09 6.56
CA ILE A 119 26.36 -2.98 7.03
C ILE A 119 24.90 -3.44 7.17
N THR A 120 24.28 -3.10 8.28
CA THR A 120 22.89 -3.42 8.59
C THR A 120 21.91 -2.64 7.71
N ASN A 121 20.68 -3.13 7.58
CA ASN A 121 19.63 -2.46 6.81
C ASN A 121 19.20 -1.14 7.45
N GLU A 122 19.27 -1.07 8.77
CA GLU A 122 18.93 0.08 9.58
C GLU A 122 19.94 1.21 9.40
N GLU A 123 21.25 0.91 9.41
CA GLU A 123 22.31 1.89 9.14
C GLU A 123 22.18 2.51 7.74
N ILE A 124 21.87 1.69 6.74
CA ILE A 124 21.65 2.15 5.35
C ILE A 124 20.50 3.16 5.29
N LEU A 125 19.42 2.90 6.03
CA LEU A 125 18.29 3.82 6.11
C LEU A 125 18.67 5.12 6.81
N GLN A 126 19.42 5.05 7.91
CA GLN A 126 19.91 6.24 8.63
C GLN A 126 20.77 7.13 7.73
N TRP A 127 21.74 6.55 7.01
CA TRP A 127 22.59 7.31 6.09
C TRP A 127 21.81 7.88 4.90
N SER A 128 20.75 7.19 4.48
CA SER A 128 19.90 7.66 3.39
C SER A 128 18.98 8.83 3.77
N GLY A 129 18.69 8.99 5.06
CA GLY A 129 17.64 9.90 5.54
C GLY A 129 16.23 9.51 5.09
N LEU A 130 16.04 8.27 4.61
CA LEU A 130 14.76 7.77 4.12
C LEU A 130 14.12 6.81 5.12
N ARG A 131 12.78 6.82 5.15
CA ARG A 131 11.96 5.88 5.91
C ARG A 131 11.73 4.59 5.13
N LYS A 132 11.33 3.52 5.81
CA LYS A 132 10.92 2.29 5.14
C LYS A 132 9.73 2.55 4.23
N LEU A 133 9.67 1.87 3.09
CA LEU A 133 8.55 2.06 2.15
C LEU A 133 7.21 1.63 2.77
N GLU A 134 7.21 0.65 3.67
CA GLU A 134 6.00 0.24 4.39
C GLU A 134 5.35 1.37 5.21
N GLU A 135 6.17 2.25 5.80
CA GLU A 135 5.70 3.38 6.60
C GLU A 135 5.04 4.43 5.70
N ILE A 136 5.66 4.72 4.56
CA ILE A 136 5.14 5.67 3.56
C ILE A 136 3.80 5.16 2.99
N VAL A 137 3.71 3.88 2.64
CA VAL A 137 2.46 3.27 2.17
C VAL A 137 1.37 3.34 3.25
N THR A 138 1.73 3.09 4.50
CA THR A 138 0.78 3.19 5.62
C THR A 138 0.27 4.63 5.78
N GLU A 139 1.15 5.62 5.69
CA GLU A 139 0.80 7.04 5.73
C GLU A 139 -0.16 7.43 4.60
N HIS A 140 0.14 7.07 3.35
CA HIS A 140 -0.73 7.34 2.20
C HIS A 140 -2.16 6.78 2.42
N ARG A 141 -2.26 5.58 2.97
CA ARG A 141 -3.54 4.95 3.29
C ARG A 141 -4.29 5.67 4.40
N MET A 142 -3.60 6.11 5.43
CA MET A 142 -4.21 6.90 6.50
C MET A 142 -4.72 8.23 5.95
N CYS A 143 -3.96 8.88 5.07
CA CYS A 143 -4.40 10.06 4.36
C CYS A 143 -5.65 9.77 3.53
N LEU A 144 -5.68 8.71 2.71
CA LEU A 144 -6.86 8.34 1.93
C LEU A 144 -8.07 8.07 2.84
N THR A 145 -7.88 7.34 3.93
CA THR A 145 -8.94 7.05 4.91
C THR A 145 -9.50 8.35 5.49
N GLY A 146 -8.63 9.29 5.88
CA GLY A 146 -9.05 10.60 6.35
C GLY A 146 -9.76 11.44 5.29
N HIS A 147 -9.42 11.31 4.00
CA HIS A 147 -10.19 11.92 2.92
C HIS A 147 -11.57 11.28 2.77
N LEU A 148 -11.66 9.95 2.83
CA LEU A 148 -12.92 9.23 2.74
C LEU A 148 -13.87 9.59 3.89
N LEU A 149 -13.36 9.72 5.12
CA LEU A 149 -14.14 10.12 6.28
C LEU A 149 -14.65 11.57 6.24
N ARG A 150 -14.04 12.43 5.42
CA ARG A 150 -14.47 13.83 5.21
C ARG A 150 -15.46 13.99 4.05
N LEU A 151 -15.69 12.93 3.27
CA LEU A 151 -16.68 12.97 2.19
C LEU A 151 -18.10 12.91 2.77
N PRO A 152 -19.08 13.61 2.16
CA PRO A 152 -20.47 13.56 2.59
C PRO A 152 -21.07 12.15 2.36
N ASP A 153 -21.96 11.72 3.27
CA ASP A 153 -22.47 10.35 3.44
C ASP A 153 -23.21 9.71 2.25
N LYS A 154 -23.37 10.41 1.12
CA LYS A 154 -24.15 9.93 -0.03
C LYS A 154 -23.37 9.03 -1.01
N ARG A 155 -22.19 8.50 -0.65
CA ARG A 155 -21.37 7.69 -1.56
C ARG A 155 -21.24 6.24 -1.10
N ILE A 156 -21.18 5.31 -2.06
CA ILE A 156 -21.08 3.85 -1.85
C ILE A 156 -19.91 3.49 -0.89
N CYS A 157 -18.82 4.26 -0.91
CA CYS A 157 -17.61 3.98 -0.13
C CYS A 157 -17.76 4.14 1.39
N THR A 158 -18.68 4.97 1.90
CA THR A 158 -18.86 5.14 3.35
C THR A 158 -19.61 3.96 3.98
N LEU A 159 -20.52 3.32 3.23
CA LEU A 159 -21.35 2.19 3.69
C LEU A 159 -20.52 0.98 4.18
N ASP A 160 -19.37 0.71 3.58
CA ASP A 160 -18.50 -0.40 4.00
C ASP A 160 -17.66 -0.07 5.26
N THR A 161 -17.41 1.21 5.56
CA THR A 161 -16.73 1.60 6.81
C THR A 161 -17.65 1.40 8.02
N ASP A 162 -18.95 1.70 7.88
CA ASP A 162 -19.93 1.52 8.96
C ASP A 162 -20.24 0.04 9.23
N ARG A 163 -20.20 -0.81 8.19
CA ARG A 163 -20.30 -2.28 8.36
C ARG A 163 -19.19 -2.86 9.25
N ARG A 164 -18.00 -2.24 9.31
CA ARG A 164 -16.91 -2.66 10.21
C ARG A 164 -17.13 -2.19 11.65
N LYS A 165 -17.67 -0.98 11.88
CA LYS A 165 -18.03 -0.50 13.23
C LYS A 165 -19.06 -1.41 13.90
N ALA A 166 -20.03 -1.92 13.14
CA ALA A 166 -21.05 -2.85 13.64
C ALA A 166 -20.52 -4.23 14.07
N LYS A 167 -19.29 -4.60 13.69
CA LYS A 167 -18.64 -5.89 14.05
C LYS A 167 -17.67 -5.79 15.23
N ALA A 168 -17.50 -4.61 15.84
CA ALA A 168 -16.77 -4.52 17.10
C ALA A 168 -17.59 -5.18 18.22
N ARG A 169 -17.10 -6.32 18.73
CA ARG A 169 -17.71 -7.05 19.85
C ARG A 169 -17.57 -6.17 21.12
N PRO A 170 -18.65 -5.81 21.84
CA PRO A 170 -18.52 -5.03 23.07
C PRO A 170 -17.71 -5.85 24.07
N THR A 171 -16.58 -5.32 24.51
CA THR A 171 -15.80 -5.99 25.56
C THR A 171 -16.46 -5.64 26.89
N GLN A 172 -17.17 -6.60 27.49
CA GLN A 172 -17.66 -6.49 28.87
C GLN A 172 -16.45 -6.36 29.80
N LYS A 173 -16.06 -5.14 30.17
CA LYS A 173 -15.24 -4.90 31.36
C LYS A 173 -15.76 -3.70 32.12
N HIS A 174 -16.20 -4.00 33.34
CA HIS A 174 -16.46 -3.12 34.48
C HIS A 174 -17.66 -2.20 34.39
N LEU A 175 -18.81 -2.76 34.75
CA LEU A 175 -20.00 -2.03 35.17
C LEU A 175 -20.22 -2.33 36.66
N GLU A 176 -19.21 -2.08 37.49
CA GLU A 176 -19.36 -1.94 38.93
C GLU A 176 -18.32 -0.94 39.45
N ILE A 177 -18.68 -0.29 40.56
CA ILE A 177 -17.87 0.55 41.44
C ILE A 177 -17.96 2.07 41.17
N ASN A 178 -19.05 2.61 41.74
CA ASN A 178 -19.12 3.88 42.50
C ASN A 178 -19.13 5.23 41.77
N LEU A 179 -20.28 5.92 41.88
CA LEU A 179 -20.36 7.17 42.66
C LEU A 179 -21.80 7.39 43.16
N HIS A 180 -22.02 6.90 44.37
CA HIS A 180 -23.07 7.35 45.27
C HIS A 180 -22.95 8.87 45.52
N ARG A 181 -24.07 9.58 45.45
CA ARG A 181 -24.51 10.77 46.24
C ARG A 181 -25.10 11.89 45.39
N ARG A 182 -26.44 11.94 45.34
CA ARG A 182 -27.21 13.15 45.69
C ARG A 182 -28.55 12.73 46.31
N PRO A 183 -28.97 13.30 47.46
CA PRO A 183 -30.26 13.01 48.06
C PRO A 183 -31.40 13.69 47.26
N LYS A 184 -32.58 13.05 47.24
CA LYS A 184 -33.81 13.65 46.75
C LYS A 184 -34.43 14.48 47.87
N ASN A 185 -34.72 15.74 47.58
CA ASN A 185 -35.53 16.60 48.43
C ASN A 185 -37.01 16.16 48.32
N TYR A 186 -37.64 15.94 49.48
CA TYR A 186 -39.00 16.36 49.83
C TYR A 186 -39.02 16.61 51.33
#